data_AF-A0A3D1BY10-F1
#
_entry.id   AF-A0A3D1BY10-F1
#
_cell.length_a   1.000
_cell.length_b   1.000
_cell.length_c   1.000
_cell.angle_alpha   90.00
_cell.angle_beta   90.00
_cell.angle_gamma   90.00
#
_symmetry.space_group_name_H-M   'P 1'
#
loop_
_entity.id
_entity.type
_entity.pdbx_description
1 polymer ?
#
loop_
_entity_poly.entity_id
_entity_poly.type
_entity_poly.pdbx_seq_one_letter_code
_entity_poly.pdbx_strand_id
1 'polypeptide(L)'
;MNTVTNQNLNTQDYLVADINLADFGRKEIAIAETEMPGLMAIREEYAKEKPLKGARISGSLHMTIQTAVLIETLKDLGADVRWASCNIYSTQDHAAAAIAKSGTPVFA
;
A
#
# COMPACT_ATOMS: atom_id res chain seq x y z
N MET A 1 20.63 8.91 25.12
CA MET A 1 19.99 7.58 25.16
C MET A 1 20.21 6.98 23.78
N ASN A 2 21.32 6.26 23.61
CA ASN A 2 21.75 5.76 22.30
C ASN A 2 21.18 4.34 22.12
N THR A 3 20.10 4.22 21.36
CA THR A 3 19.57 2.92 20.96
C THR A 3 20.40 2.39 19.79
N VAL A 4 21.24 1.42 20.12
CA VAL A 4 22.03 0.61 19.20
C VAL A 4 21.05 -0.12 18.26
N THR A 5 21.09 0.19 16.97
CA THR A 5 20.33 -0.59 15.99
C THR A 5 20.99 -1.95 15.83
N ASN A 6 20.26 -2.98 16.25
CA ASN A 6 20.70 -4.38 16.16
C ASN A 6 20.84 -4.74 14.67
N GLN A 7 22.06 -4.98 14.19
CA GLN A 7 22.37 -5.18 12.76
C GLN A 7 21.94 -6.54 12.17
N ASN A 8 21.03 -7.25 12.85
CA ASN A 8 20.52 -8.57 12.44
C ASN A 8 18.99 -8.57 12.29
N LEU A 9 18.44 -7.52 11.70
CA LEU A 9 17.06 -7.59 11.25
C LEU A 9 17.07 -8.12 9.81
N ASN A 10 16.55 -9.32 9.65
CA ASN A 10 15.98 -9.76 8.38
C ASN A 10 14.72 -8.89 8.14
N THR A 11 14.90 -7.57 8.02
CA THR A 11 13.85 -6.55 8.14
C THR A 11 12.86 -6.78 7.04
N GLN A 12 11.71 -7.33 7.40
CA GLN A 12 10.49 -7.06 6.67
C GLN A 12 10.35 -5.54 6.59
N ASP A 13 10.41 -5.00 5.37
CA ASP A 13 10.38 -3.55 5.11
C ASP A 13 8.93 -3.03 5.19
N TYR A 14 8.24 -3.37 6.28
CA TYR A 14 6.90 -2.93 6.63
C TYR A 14 6.71 -3.07 8.16
N LEU A 15 5.77 -2.31 8.72
CA LEU A 15 5.29 -2.45 10.09
C LEU A 15 3.78 -2.21 10.09
N VAL A 16 3.02 -3.27 10.32
CA VAL A 16 1.55 -3.30 10.33
C VAL A 16 1.07 -4.11 11.53
N ALA A 17 -0.19 -3.93 11.95
CA ALA A 17 -0.71 -4.56 13.16
C ALA A 17 -0.72 -6.10 13.11
N ASP A 18 -1.24 -6.70 12.04
CA ASP A 18 -1.28 -8.16 11.84
C ASP A 18 -1.28 -8.52 10.34
N ILE A 19 -0.20 -9.17 9.88
CA ILE A 19 -0.05 -9.57 8.47
C ILE A 19 -1.05 -10.67 8.04
N ASN A 20 -1.62 -11.42 8.99
CA ASN A 20 -2.59 -12.48 8.69
C ASN A 20 -3.94 -11.95 8.20
N LEU A 21 -4.22 -10.66 8.41
CA LEU A 21 -5.43 -9.99 7.92
C LEU A 21 -5.42 -9.73 6.41
N ALA A 22 -4.29 -9.98 5.73
CA ALA A 22 -4.12 -9.64 4.32
C ALA A 22 -5.14 -10.30 3.39
N ASP A 23 -5.57 -11.53 3.68
CA ASP A 23 -6.55 -12.23 2.84
C ASP A 23 -7.96 -11.64 2.98
N PHE A 24 -8.28 -11.11 4.17
CA PHE A 24 -9.52 -10.34 4.36
C PHE A 24 -9.43 -9.00 3.64
N GLY A 25 -8.34 -8.26 3.81
CA GLY A 25 -8.14 -6.99 3.11
C GLY A 25 -8.15 -7.14 1.59
N ARG A 26 -7.64 -8.26 1.05
CA ARG A 26 -7.72 -8.55 -0.39
C ARG A 26 -9.16 -8.67 -0.89
N LYS A 27 -10.05 -9.29 -0.11
CA LYS A 27 -11.47 -9.41 -0.47
C LYS A 27 -12.15 -8.05 -0.48
N GLU A 28 -11.87 -7.20 0.50
CA GLU A 28 -12.46 -5.85 0.55
C GLU A 28 -11.88 -4.91 -0.51
N ILE A 29 -10.60 -5.03 -0.84
CA ILE A 29 -10.00 -4.31 -1.99
C ILE A 29 -10.73 -4.69 -3.27
N ALA A 30 -10.99 -5.98 -3.51
CA ALA A 30 -11.71 -6.43 -4.71
C ALA A 30 -13.14 -5.87 -4.79
N ILE A 31 -13.82 -5.70 -3.65
CA ILE A 31 -15.13 -5.03 -3.59
C ILE A 31 -14.96 -3.53 -3.86
N ALA A 32 -13.96 -2.88 -3.27
CA ALA A 32 -13.73 -1.45 -3.46
C ALA A 32 -13.37 -1.10 -4.92
N GLU A 33 -12.67 -1.97 -5.64
CA GLU A 33 -12.39 -1.78 -7.07
C GLU A 33 -13.67 -1.63 -7.90
N THR A 34 -14.77 -2.31 -7.55
CA THR A 34 -16.05 -2.15 -8.27
C THR A 34 -16.71 -0.80 -8.00
N GLU A 35 -16.39 -0.16 -6.88
CA GLU A 35 -16.93 1.14 -6.44
C GLU A 35 -15.97 2.31 -6.73
N MET A 36 -14.81 2.06 -7.36
CA MET A 36 -13.79 3.07 -7.67
C MET A 36 -13.50 3.17 -9.18
N PRO A 37 -14.53 3.43 -10.03
CA PRO A 37 -14.40 3.35 -11.49
C PRO A 37 -13.36 4.32 -12.06
N GLY A 38 -13.13 5.47 -11.41
CA GLY A 38 -12.10 6.42 -11.84
C GLY A 38 -10.69 5.85 -11.77
N LEU A 39 -10.35 5.11 -10.70
CA LEU A 39 -9.03 4.47 -10.59
C LEU A 39 -8.90 3.29 -11.54
N MET A 40 -9.98 2.51 -11.72
CA MET A 40 -9.97 1.38 -12.64
C MET A 40 -9.81 1.83 -14.10
N ALA A 41 -10.47 2.92 -14.51
CA ALA A 41 -10.29 3.52 -15.82
C ALA A 41 -8.84 4.00 -16.05
N ILE A 42 -8.22 4.65 -15.05
CA ILE A 42 -6.81 5.07 -15.12
C ILE A 42 -5.88 3.87 -15.29
N ARG A 43 -6.14 2.75 -14.59
CA ARG A 43 -5.36 1.51 -14.77
C ARG A 43 -5.53 0.97 -16.18
N GLU A 44 -6.75 0.87 -16.69
CA GLU A 44 -7.03 0.36 -18.04
C GLU A 44 -6.33 1.20 -19.12
N GLU A 45 -6.38 2.52 -18.99
CA GLU A 45 -5.79 3.46 -19.96
C GLU A 45 -4.25 3.43 -19.92
N TYR A 46 -3.63 3.53 -18.74
CA TYR A 46 -2.20 3.83 -18.62
C TYR A 46 -1.31 2.67 -18.16
N ALA A 47 -1.86 1.51 -17.75
CA ALA A 47 -1.03 0.42 -17.23
C ALA A 47 -0.03 -0.13 -18.26
N LYS A 48 -0.32 -0.05 -19.56
CA LYS A 48 0.61 -0.48 -20.62
C LYS A 48 1.73 0.53 -20.85
N GLU A 49 1.43 1.82 -20.74
CA GLU A 49 2.38 2.91 -20.97
C GLU A 49 3.36 3.07 -19.80
N LYS A 50 2.95 2.63 -18.59
CA LYS A 50 3.73 2.74 -17.35
C LYS A 50 4.29 4.16 -17.14
N PRO A 51 3.44 5.20 -17.14
CA PRO A 51 3.89 6.60 -17.12
C PRO A 51 4.67 6.97 -15.84
N LEU A 52 4.49 6.22 -14.75
CA LEU A 52 5.19 6.43 -13.48
C LEU A 52 6.46 5.58 -13.35
N LYS A 53 6.90 4.90 -14.41
CA LYS A 53 8.12 4.09 -14.38
C LYS A 53 9.33 4.92 -13.95
N GLY A 54 9.99 4.49 -12.87
CA GLY A 54 11.14 5.17 -12.27
C GLY A 54 10.77 6.23 -11.24
N ALA A 55 9.50 6.55 -11.06
CA ALA A 55 9.04 7.38 -9.96
C ALA A 55 9.15 6.60 -8.63
N ARG A 56 9.64 7.28 -7.59
CA ARG A 56 9.69 6.78 -6.21
C ARG A 56 8.77 7.64 -5.36
N ILE A 57 7.63 7.11 -4.97
CA ILE A 57 6.55 7.84 -4.30
C ILE A 57 6.52 7.46 -2.82
N SER A 58 6.63 8.45 -1.94
CA SER A 58 6.35 8.30 -0.51
C SER A 58 5.00 8.93 -0.20
N GLY A 59 4.02 8.10 0.15
CA GLY A 59 2.67 8.54 0.48
C GLY A 59 2.44 8.66 1.99
N SER A 60 1.69 9.69 2.37
CA SER A 60 1.24 9.94 3.75
C SER A 60 -0.24 10.32 3.72
N LEU A 61 -1.09 9.31 3.61
CA LEU A 61 -2.56 9.40 3.59
C LEU A 61 -3.12 8.27 4.46
N HIS A 62 -4.34 8.41 4.97
CA HIS A 62 -5.05 7.39 5.74
C HIS A 62 -4.90 6.02 5.06
N MET A 63 -4.37 5.02 5.78
CA MET A 63 -4.14 3.67 5.23
C MET A 63 -5.42 2.83 5.27
N THR A 64 -6.36 3.14 4.38
CA THR A 64 -7.66 2.47 4.24
C THR A 64 -7.71 1.55 3.02
N ILE A 65 -8.82 0.83 2.84
CA ILE A 65 -9.12 0.05 1.63
C ILE A 65 -9.09 0.92 0.37
N GLN A 66 -9.64 2.14 0.43
CA GLN A 66 -9.64 3.05 -0.73
C GLN A 66 -8.21 3.47 -1.11
N THR A 67 -7.37 3.74 -0.10
CA THR A 67 -5.96 4.06 -0.31
C THR A 67 -5.18 2.85 -0.83
N ALA A 68 -5.54 1.63 -0.42
CA ALA A 68 -4.95 0.41 -0.98
C ALA A 68 -5.19 0.31 -2.50
N VAL A 69 -6.41 0.60 -2.99
CA VAL A 69 -6.70 0.68 -4.43
C VAL A 69 -5.86 1.77 -5.11
N LEU A 70 -5.71 2.94 -4.48
CA LEU A 70 -4.83 4.00 -5.00
C LEU A 70 -3.36 3.55 -5.12
N ILE A 71 -2.82 2.91 -4.08
CA ILE A 71 -1.43 2.42 -4.07
C ILE A 71 -1.22 1.41 -5.20
N GLU A 72 -2.14 0.46 -5.36
CA GLU A 72 -2.06 -0.54 -6.42
C GLU A 72 -2.17 0.09 -7.81
N THR A 73 -3.00 1.13 -7.98
CA THR A 73 -3.02 1.92 -9.21
C THR A 73 -1.66 2.55 -9.50
N LEU A 74 -1.02 3.20 -8.52
CA LEU A 74 0.31 3.80 -8.72
C LEU A 74 1.36 2.77 -9.13
N LYS A 75 1.33 1.58 -8.51
CA LYS A 75 2.22 0.46 -8.87
C LYS A 75 1.92 -0.08 -10.28
N ASP A 76 0.65 -0.21 -10.64
CA ASP A 76 0.22 -0.62 -11.98
C ASP A 76 0.64 0.39 -13.04
N LEU A 77 0.76 1.67 -12.70
CA LEU A 77 1.30 2.71 -13.57
C LEU A 77 2.83 2.76 -13.56
N GLY A 78 3.52 1.90 -12.80
CA GLY A 78 4.96 1.70 -12.83
C GLY A 78 5.77 2.35 -11.69
N ALA A 79 5.12 2.94 -10.70
CA ALA A 79 5.81 3.57 -9.57
C ALA A 79 6.37 2.55 -8.56
N ASP A 80 7.47 2.92 -7.92
CA ASP A 80 7.92 2.34 -6.65
C ASP A 80 7.32 3.13 -5.48
N VAL A 81 6.63 2.47 -4.56
CA VAL A 81 5.74 3.11 -3.59
C VAL A 81 6.09 2.67 -2.17
N ARG A 82 6.18 3.64 -1.26
CA ARG A 82 6.23 3.43 0.20
C ARG A 82 5.11 4.23 0.85
N TRP A 83 4.51 3.72 1.91
CA TRP A 83 3.33 4.36 2.52
C TRP A 83 3.39 4.41 4.04
N ALA A 84 2.84 5.50 4.59
CA ALA A 84 2.53 5.65 6.00
C ALA A 84 1.14 6.29 6.16
N SER A 85 0.49 6.02 7.29
CA SER A 85 -0.77 6.69 7.62
C SER A 85 -0.50 8.10 8.15
N CYS A 86 -1.32 9.08 7.77
CA CYS A 86 -1.21 10.45 8.30
C CYS A 86 -2.07 10.71 9.55
N ASN A 87 -2.78 9.69 10.05
CA ASN A 87 -3.55 9.79 11.28
C ASN A 87 -3.53 8.48 12.08
N ILE A 88 -3.25 8.59 13.38
CA ILE A 88 -2.99 7.50 14.33
C ILE A 88 -4.16 6.50 14.51
N TYR A 89 -5.38 6.83 14.11
CA TYR A 89 -6.57 5.95 14.25
C TYR A 89 -7.25 5.62 12.93
N SER A 90 -6.64 5.99 11.81
CA SER A 90 -7.28 5.87 10.50
C SER A 90 -6.88 4.64 9.71
N THR A 91 -5.84 3.92 10.15
CA THR A 91 -5.42 2.70 9.49
C THR A 91 -6.51 1.64 9.62
N GLN A 92 -6.88 1.04 8.49
CA GLN A 92 -7.60 -0.21 8.45
C GLN A 92 -6.58 -1.34 8.32
N ASP A 93 -6.32 -2.06 9.41
CA ASP A 93 -5.19 -3.00 9.52
C ASP A 93 -5.18 -4.08 8.43
N HIS A 94 -6.36 -4.55 8.03
CA HIS A 94 -6.50 -5.53 6.96
C HIS A 94 -6.11 -4.96 5.59
N ALA A 95 -6.38 -3.68 5.32
CA ALA A 95 -5.90 -3.00 4.12
C ALA A 95 -4.37 -2.84 4.14
N ALA A 96 -3.81 -2.40 5.26
CA ALA A 96 -2.37 -2.28 5.46
C ALA A 96 -1.66 -3.63 5.26
N ALA A 97 -2.18 -4.70 5.87
CA ALA A 97 -1.67 -6.06 5.71
C ALA A 97 -1.73 -6.55 4.26
N ALA A 98 -2.83 -6.27 3.55
CA ALA A 98 -2.99 -6.68 2.15
C ALA A 98 -1.98 -6.01 1.21
N ILE A 99 -1.62 -4.75 1.49
CA ILE A 99 -0.61 -4.00 0.73
C ILE A 99 0.82 -4.40 1.13
N ALA A 100 1.07 -4.63 2.42
CA ALA A 100 2.35 -5.15 2.90
C ALA A 100 2.66 -6.54 2.33
N LYS A 101 1.68 -7.46 2.33
CA LYS A 101 1.81 -8.82 1.78
C LYS A 101 2.07 -8.83 0.26
N SER A 102 1.64 -7.78 -0.46
CA SER A 102 1.96 -7.61 -1.90
C SER A 102 3.39 -7.09 -2.16
N GLY A 103 4.19 -6.95 -1.10
CA GLY A 103 5.58 -6.50 -1.17
C GLY A 103 5.74 -4.98 -1.19
N THR A 104 4.69 -4.22 -0.89
CA THR A 104 4.77 -2.75 -0.81
C THR A 104 5.08 -2.32 0.63
N PRO A 105 6.13 -1.52 0.88
CA PRO A 105 6.42 -1.04 2.23
C PRO A 105 5.30 -0.18 2.82
N VAL A 106 4.72 -0.62 3.94
CA VAL A 106 3.67 0.09 4.69
C VAL A 106 4.08 0.19 6.16
N PHE A 107 3.99 1.39 6.72
CA PHE A 107 4.27 1.70 8.13
C PHE A 107 3.04 2.40 8.72
N ALA A 108 2.01 1.63 9.04
CA ALA A 108 0.69 2.15 9.35
C ALA A 108 -0.13 1.19 10.21
#